data_AF-A0A2R6EAS5-F1
#
_entry.id   AF-A0A2R6EAS5-F1
#
_cell.length_a   1.000
_cell.length_b   1.000
_cell.length_c   1.000
_cell.angle_alpha   90.00
_cell.angle_beta   90.00
_cell.angle_gamma   90.00
#
_symmetry.space_group_name_H-M   'P 1'
#
loop_
_entity.id
_entity.type
_entity.pdbx_description
1 polymer ?
#
loop_
_entity_poly.entity_id
_entity_poly.type
_entity_poly.pdbx_seq_one_letter_code
_entity_poly.pdbx_strand_id
1 'polypeptide(L)'
;AEVRLDIDSETGQVAVETTGDPVTALKGPDIVKAIGRGFAPEEAMRLLDDELMLFEIIDIDAASRNRNDLRRHKGRLIGEDGRTRELMEELTGASVVIYGSTLGIIGDPEQVEAVREAAQMIIDGAPHGAVYSFLEERHNEMKHKGMEYHRFPG
;
A
#
# COMPACT_ATOMS: atom_id res chain seq x y z
N ALA A 1 23.18 -11.77 -1.21
CA ALA A 1 22.72 -10.39 -0.96
C ALA A 1 22.64 -9.76 -2.32
N GLU A 2 21.42 -9.60 -2.80
CA GLU A 2 21.17 -9.34 -4.24
C GLU A 2 21.34 -7.86 -4.59
N VAL A 3 21.49 -7.02 -3.56
CA VAL A 3 21.60 -5.57 -3.65
C VAL A 3 22.65 -5.06 -2.65
N ARG A 4 23.41 -4.03 -3.05
CA ARG A 4 24.23 -3.18 -2.19
C ARG A 4 23.58 -1.81 -2.06
N LEU A 5 23.49 -1.30 -0.83
CA LEU A 5 23.00 0.05 -0.54
C LEU A 5 24.16 0.96 -0.18
N ASP A 6 24.22 2.14 -0.79
CA ASP A 6 25.07 3.25 -0.36
C ASP A 6 24.17 4.36 0.18
N ILE A 7 24.33 4.72 1.46
CA ILE A 7 23.43 5.62 2.18
C ILE A 7 24.24 6.85 2.59
N ASP A 8 23.93 7.98 1.96
CA ASP A 8 24.44 9.27 2.37
C ASP A 8 23.56 9.81 3.50
N SER A 9 24.09 9.82 4.72
CA SER A 9 23.36 10.24 5.92
C SER A 9 23.21 11.76 6.04
N GLU A 10 23.98 12.55 5.28
CA GLU A 10 23.87 14.01 5.27
C GLU A 10 22.77 14.46 4.31
N THR A 11 22.67 13.81 3.15
CA THR A 11 21.71 14.17 2.11
C THR A 11 20.43 13.33 2.14
N GLY A 12 20.46 12.17 2.79
CA GLY A 12 19.37 11.18 2.79
C GLY A 12 19.27 10.39 1.49
N GLN A 13 20.23 10.54 0.56
CA GLN A 13 20.24 9.79 -0.69
C GLN A 13 20.62 8.33 -0.44
N VAL A 14 19.94 7.43 -1.14
CA VAL A 14 20.23 6.00 -1.12
C VAL A 14 20.47 5.54 -2.55
N ALA A 15 21.69 5.12 -2.85
CA ALA A 15 21.99 4.44 -4.11
C ALA A 15 21.78 2.93 -3.93
N VAL A 16 21.12 2.32 -4.91
CA VAL A 16 20.76 0.90 -4.91
C VAL A 16 21.48 0.24 -6.08
N GLU A 17 22.48 -0.58 -5.78
CA GLU A 17 23.27 -1.30 -6.79
C GLU A 17 22.89 -2.78 -6.79
N THR A 18 22.52 -3.31 -7.96
CA THR A 18 22.27 -4.75 -8.13
C THR A 18 23.59 -5.52 -8.09
N THR A 19 23.71 -6.49 -7.18
CA THR A 19 24.93 -7.30 -7.01
C THR A 19 24.69 -8.80 -7.21
N GLY A 20 23.45 -9.23 -7.39
CA GLY A 20 23.08 -10.64 -7.55
C GLY A 20 21.93 -10.84 -8.55
N ASP A 21 20.97 -11.69 -8.21
CA ASP A 21 19.80 -12.02 -9.02
C ASP A 21 19.02 -10.74 -9.38
N PRO A 22 18.90 -10.40 -10.69
CA PRO A 22 18.25 -9.18 -11.11
C PRO A 22 16.77 -9.09 -10.72
N VAL A 23 16.04 -10.21 -10.69
CA VAL A 23 14.60 -10.24 -10.40
C VAL A 23 14.35 -9.90 -8.94
N THR A 24 15.12 -10.50 -8.03
CA THR A 24 15.04 -10.20 -6.60
C THR A 24 15.54 -8.78 -6.31
N ALA A 25 16.58 -8.33 -7.02
CA ALA A 25 17.14 -7.00 -6.86
C ALA A 25 16.18 -5.86 -7.27
N LEU A 26 15.19 -6.13 -8.14
CA LEU A 26 14.16 -5.14 -8.51
C LEU A 26 13.32 -4.67 -7.31
N LYS A 27 13.23 -5.47 -6.24
CA LYS A 27 12.48 -5.11 -5.03
C LYS A 27 13.23 -4.12 -4.12
N GLY A 28 14.56 -4.05 -4.23
CA GLY A 28 15.40 -3.19 -3.38
C GLY A 28 15.00 -1.70 -3.42
N PRO A 29 14.88 -1.08 -4.61
CA PRO A 29 14.43 0.31 -4.74
C PRO A 29 13.04 0.55 -4.14
N ASP A 30 12.10 -0.39 -4.30
CA ASP A 30 10.74 -0.26 -3.77
C ASP A 30 10.72 -0.34 -2.25
N ILE A 31 11.54 -1.20 -1.63
CA ILE A 31 11.70 -1.26 -0.17
C ILE A 31 12.23 0.07 0.38
N VAL A 32 13.30 0.60 -0.22
CA VAL A 32 13.87 1.90 0.20
C VAL A 32 12.84 3.02 0.05
N LYS A 33 12.10 3.02 -1.07
CA LYS A 33 11.06 4.01 -1.34
C LYS A 33 9.87 3.87 -0.39
N ALA A 34 9.46 2.67 -0.03
CA ALA A 34 8.40 2.42 0.95
C ALA A 34 8.79 2.97 2.32
N ILE A 35 10.01 2.71 2.80
CA ILE A 35 10.53 3.28 4.05
C ILE A 35 10.53 4.82 3.99
N GLY A 36 11.03 5.39 2.89
CA GLY A 36 10.99 6.83 2.66
C GLY A 36 9.58 7.43 2.58
N ARG A 37 8.56 6.59 2.38
CA ARG A 37 7.13 6.95 2.38
C ARG A 37 6.42 6.58 3.69
N GLY A 38 7.18 6.31 4.75
CA GLY A 38 6.67 6.18 6.11
C GLY A 38 6.27 4.76 6.52
N PHE A 39 6.54 3.74 5.70
CA PHE A 39 6.42 2.36 6.15
C PHE A 39 7.49 2.04 7.19
N ALA A 40 7.11 1.27 8.22
CA ALA A 40 8.08 0.65 9.10
C ALA A 40 8.97 -0.30 8.28
N PRO A 41 10.28 -0.41 8.59
CA PRO A 41 11.17 -1.30 7.86
C PRO A 41 10.65 -2.73 7.78
N GLU A 42 10.05 -3.24 8.86
CA GLU A 42 9.48 -4.59 8.92
C GLU A 42 8.35 -4.79 7.90
N GLU A 43 7.47 -3.79 7.74
CA GLU A 43 6.39 -3.81 6.75
C GLU A 43 6.92 -3.67 5.32
N ALA A 44 7.93 -2.81 5.10
CA ALA A 44 8.56 -2.65 3.80
C ALA A 44 9.24 -3.95 3.34
N MET A 45 9.82 -4.71 4.27
CA MET A 45 10.48 -5.98 3.98
C MET A 45 9.50 -7.07 3.54
N ARG A 46 8.18 -6.94 3.79
CA ARG A 46 7.17 -7.87 3.27
C ARG A 46 7.16 -7.96 1.74
N LEU A 47 7.70 -6.96 1.04
CA LEU A 47 7.91 -7.04 -0.41
C LEU A 47 8.78 -8.24 -0.81
N LEU A 48 9.61 -8.77 0.09
CA LEU A 48 10.43 -9.94 -0.17
C LEU A 48 9.73 -11.28 0.09
N ASP A 49 8.55 -11.28 0.72
CA ASP A 49 7.86 -12.51 1.16
C ASP A 49 7.41 -13.38 -0.02
N ASP A 50 6.90 -12.76 -1.09
CA ASP A 50 6.43 -13.44 -2.31
C ASP A 50 6.70 -12.58 -3.55
N GLU A 51 6.90 -13.20 -4.72
CA GLU A 51 7.12 -12.53 -6.01
C GLU A 51 5.96 -11.61 -6.42
N LEU A 52 4.74 -11.92 -5.99
CA LEU A 52 3.53 -11.16 -6.28
C LEU A 52 3.33 -9.95 -5.36
N MET A 53 4.11 -9.80 -4.30
CA MET A 53 4.00 -8.65 -3.41
C MET A 53 4.33 -7.35 -4.15
N LEU A 54 3.38 -6.41 -4.12
CA LEU A 54 3.47 -5.13 -4.81
C LEU A 54 3.62 -3.99 -3.82
N PHE A 55 4.31 -2.94 -4.26
CA PHE A 55 4.31 -1.63 -3.64
C PHE A 55 3.67 -0.61 -4.58
N GLU A 56 2.64 0.09 -4.10
CA GLU A 56 1.96 1.13 -4.86
C GLU A 56 1.87 2.44 -4.09
N ILE A 57 1.93 3.56 -4.82
CA ILE A 57 1.76 4.91 -4.29
C ILE A 57 0.65 5.62 -5.06
N ILE A 58 -0.33 6.12 -4.32
CA ILE A 58 -1.37 7.02 -4.80
C ILE A 58 -0.98 8.45 -4.42
N ASP A 59 -0.88 9.33 -5.42
CA ASP A 59 -0.66 10.76 -5.22
C ASP A 59 -1.99 11.47 -4.94
N ILE A 60 -2.21 11.84 -3.68
CA ILE A 60 -3.43 12.53 -3.24
C ILE A 60 -3.42 13.99 -3.71
N ASP A 61 -2.24 14.59 -3.88
CA ASP A 61 -2.11 15.98 -4.34
C ASP A 61 -2.50 16.10 -5.81
N ALA A 62 -2.20 15.08 -6.62
CA ALA A 62 -2.64 15.03 -8.02
C ALA A 62 -4.18 15.11 -8.17
N ALA A 63 -4.93 14.60 -7.18
CA ALA A 63 -6.39 14.69 -7.13
C ALA A 63 -6.91 15.95 -6.41
N SER A 64 -6.01 16.81 -5.90
CA SER A 64 -6.35 17.95 -5.05
C SER A 64 -6.19 19.27 -5.80
N ARG A 65 -7.21 20.14 -5.76
CA ARG A 65 -7.15 21.45 -6.43
C ARG A 65 -6.35 22.50 -5.67
N ASN A 66 -6.23 22.33 -4.35
CA ASN A 66 -5.53 23.23 -3.45
C ASN A 66 -5.25 22.53 -2.12
N ARG A 67 -4.51 23.20 -1.22
CA ARG A 67 -4.13 22.64 0.08
C ARG A 67 -5.32 22.28 0.99
N ASN A 68 -6.44 22.99 0.89
CA ASN A 68 -7.63 22.66 1.67
C ASN A 68 -8.30 21.38 1.15
N ASP A 69 -8.31 21.19 -0.18
CA ASP A 69 -8.71 19.94 -0.85
C ASP A 69 -7.85 18.78 -0.36
N LEU A 70 -6.51 18.92 -0.44
CA LEU A 70 -5.56 17.89 0.01
C LEU A 70 -5.78 17.52 1.48
N ARG A 71 -5.92 18.53 2.36
CA ARG A 71 -6.21 18.29 3.78
C ARG A 71 -7.52 17.53 3.98
N ARG A 72 -8.55 17.84 3.19
CA ARG A 72 -9.85 17.16 3.25
C ARG A 72 -9.75 15.72 2.76
N HIS A 73 -9.13 15.46 1.61
CA HIS A 73 -8.93 14.10 1.09
C HIS A 73 -8.14 13.24 2.06
N LYS A 74 -7.01 13.76 2.56
CA LYS A 74 -6.23 13.08 3.62
C LYS A 74 -7.06 12.79 4.86
N GLY A 75 -7.82 13.76 5.35
CA GLY A 75 -8.66 13.58 6.53
C GLY A 75 -9.69 12.47 6.36
N ARG A 76 -10.27 12.32 5.15
CA ARG A 76 -11.20 11.22 4.85
C ARG A 76 -10.49 9.88 4.64
N LEU A 77 -9.31 9.85 4.03
CA LEU A 77 -8.55 8.61 3.87
C LEU A 77 -8.07 8.06 5.22
N ILE A 78 -7.70 8.95 6.15
CA ILE A 78 -7.34 8.59 7.52
C ILE A 78 -8.61 8.16 8.28
N GLY A 79 -9.68 8.94 8.19
CA GLY A 79 -10.90 8.73 8.97
C GLY A 79 -10.77 9.23 10.41
N GLU A 80 -11.87 9.19 11.15
CA GLU A 80 -11.88 9.52 12.58
C GLU A 80 -10.96 8.55 13.34
N ASP A 81 -10.03 9.11 14.12
CA ASP A 81 -9.00 8.38 14.86
C ASP A 81 -8.19 7.37 14.03
N GLY A 82 -8.13 7.54 12.70
CA GLY A 82 -7.42 6.61 11.81
C GLY A 82 -8.26 5.42 11.32
N ARG A 83 -9.55 5.34 11.67
CA ARG A 83 -10.37 4.15 11.46
C ARG A 83 -10.53 3.75 10.00
N THR A 84 -10.60 4.69 9.06
CA THR A 84 -10.77 4.35 7.63
C THR A 84 -9.53 3.66 7.09
N ARG A 85 -8.35 4.17 7.41
CA ARG A 85 -7.07 3.55 7.04
C ARG A 85 -6.91 2.18 7.68
N GLU A 86 -7.23 2.05 8.97
CA GLU A 86 -7.19 0.76 9.68
C GLU A 86 -8.12 -0.27 9.05
N LEU A 87 -9.34 0.12 8.66
CA LEU A 87 -10.28 -0.77 7.99
C LEU A 87 -9.77 -1.25 6.62
N MET A 88 -9.07 -0.39 5.87
CA MET A 88 -8.41 -0.83 4.63
C MET A 88 -7.39 -1.93 4.93
N GLU A 89 -6.59 -1.80 5.99
CA GLU A 89 -5.62 -2.83 6.38
C GLU A 89 -6.30 -4.11 6.90
N GLU A 90 -7.22 -3.99 7.84
CA GLU A 90 -7.93 -5.11 8.49
C GLU A 90 -8.70 -5.97 7.47
N LEU A 91 -9.37 -5.33 6.51
CA LEU A 91 -10.25 -6.04 5.57
C LEU A 91 -9.50 -6.54 4.33
N THR A 92 -8.42 -5.89 3.91
CA THR A 92 -7.67 -6.34 2.72
C THR A 92 -6.46 -7.21 3.05
N GLY A 93 -5.86 -7.05 4.23
CA GLY A 93 -4.58 -7.67 4.59
C GLY A 93 -3.34 -6.94 4.03
N ALA A 94 -3.54 -5.86 3.27
CA ALA A 94 -2.46 -4.97 2.84
C ALA A 94 -2.00 -4.05 3.99
N SER A 95 -0.76 -3.60 3.92
CA SER A 95 -0.24 -2.53 4.77
C SER A 95 -0.51 -1.17 4.11
N VAL A 96 -1.06 -0.21 4.86
CA VAL A 96 -1.49 1.09 4.31
C VAL A 96 -0.95 2.26 5.14
N VAL A 97 -0.15 3.10 4.50
CA VAL A 97 0.45 4.28 5.13
C VAL A 97 0.05 5.54 4.38
N ILE A 98 -0.31 6.59 5.14
CA ILE A 98 -0.54 7.93 4.58
C ILE A 98 0.57 8.85 5.10
N TYR A 99 1.47 9.27 4.20
CA TYR A 99 2.62 10.10 4.52
C TYR A 99 2.73 11.26 3.55
N GLY A 100 2.94 12.48 4.06
CA GLY A 100 3.01 13.68 3.21
C GLY A 100 1.73 13.87 2.40
N SER A 101 1.84 13.82 1.07
CA SER A 101 0.72 13.89 0.12
C SER A 101 0.39 12.56 -0.55
N THR A 102 0.92 11.45 -0.04
CA THR A 102 0.80 10.13 -0.68
C THR A 102 0.14 9.12 0.24
N LEU A 103 -0.61 8.19 -0.35
CA LEU A 103 -1.05 6.95 0.28
C LEU A 103 -0.23 5.81 -0.34
N GLY A 104 0.53 5.09 0.48
CA GLY A 104 1.30 3.92 0.07
C GLY A 104 0.60 2.63 0.48
N ILE A 105 0.75 1.59 -0.35
CA ILE A 105 0.11 0.29 -0.19
C ILE A 105 1.16 -0.80 -0.41
N ILE A 106 1.23 -1.79 0.48
CA ILE A 106 2.01 -3.02 0.28
C ILE A 106 1.09 -4.23 0.43
N GLY A 107 1.05 -5.10 -0.56
CA GLY A 107 0.23 -6.31 -0.54
C GLY A 107 0.22 -7.04 -1.88
N ASP A 108 -0.54 -8.13 -1.93
CA ASP A 108 -0.79 -8.89 -3.16
C ASP A 108 -1.69 -8.10 -4.13
N PRO A 109 -1.76 -8.46 -5.42
CA PRO A 109 -2.48 -7.70 -6.43
C PRO A 109 -3.94 -7.39 -6.08
N GLU A 110 -4.69 -8.37 -5.57
CA GLU A 110 -6.10 -8.19 -5.18
C GLU A 110 -6.25 -7.24 -3.98
N GLN A 111 -5.31 -7.30 -3.03
CA GLN A 111 -5.32 -6.46 -1.84
C GLN A 111 -5.02 -5.00 -2.22
N VAL A 112 -3.99 -4.79 -3.07
CA VAL A 112 -3.61 -3.47 -3.57
C VAL A 112 -4.74 -2.85 -4.39
N GLU A 113 -5.40 -3.63 -5.25
CA GLU A 113 -6.57 -3.18 -6.02
C GLU A 113 -7.72 -2.75 -5.11
N ALA A 114 -8.07 -3.55 -4.09
CA ALA A 114 -9.13 -3.20 -3.15
C ALA A 114 -8.83 -1.89 -2.40
N VAL A 115 -7.60 -1.70 -1.91
CA VAL A 115 -7.23 -0.46 -1.22
C VAL A 115 -7.26 0.74 -2.18
N ARG A 116 -6.74 0.57 -3.41
CA ARG A 116 -6.75 1.62 -4.43
C ARG A 116 -8.17 2.08 -4.77
N GLU A 117 -9.09 1.15 -5.01
CA GLU A 117 -10.48 1.48 -5.30
C GLU A 117 -11.15 2.17 -4.11
N ALA A 118 -10.95 1.67 -2.89
CA ALA A 118 -11.48 2.30 -1.68
C ALA A 118 -10.94 3.74 -1.50
N ALA A 119 -9.64 3.95 -1.74
CA ALA A 119 -9.03 5.27 -1.70
C ALA A 119 -9.62 6.21 -2.76
N GLN A 120 -9.80 5.72 -3.99
CA GLN A 120 -10.40 6.49 -5.08
C GLN A 120 -11.85 6.88 -4.75
N MET A 121 -12.67 5.96 -4.24
CA MET A 121 -14.04 6.26 -3.78
C MET A 121 -14.06 7.38 -2.74
N ILE A 122 -13.16 7.33 -1.75
CA ILE A 122 -13.04 8.38 -0.73
C ILE A 122 -12.65 9.73 -1.34
N ILE A 123 -11.70 9.73 -2.27
CA ILE A 123 -11.22 10.92 -2.98
C ILE A 123 -12.37 11.53 -3.80
N ASP A 124 -13.15 10.71 -4.49
CA ASP A 124 -14.30 11.12 -5.30
C ASP A 124 -15.53 11.53 -4.45
N GLY A 125 -15.43 11.41 -3.13
CA GLY A 125 -16.41 11.93 -2.18
C GLY A 125 -17.48 10.92 -1.76
N ALA A 126 -17.32 9.63 -2.09
CA ALA A 126 -18.22 8.59 -1.61
C ALA A 126 -18.31 8.59 -0.07
N PRO A 127 -19.50 8.39 0.52
CA PRO A 127 -19.64 8.28 1.97
C PRO A 127 -18.81 7.12 2.53
N HIS A 128 -18.20 7.30 3.71
CA HIS A 128 -17.39 6.26 4.36
C HIS A 128 -18.13 4.93 4.51
N GLY A 129 -19.42 4.96 4.86
CA GLY A 129 -20.23 3.74 4.97
C GLY A 129 -20.28 2.92 3.67
N ALA A 130 -20.35 3.59 2.51
CA ALA A 130 -20.32 2.90 1.21
C ALA A 130 -18.95 2.27 0.93
N VAL A 131 -17.87 2.94 1.33
CA VAL A 131 -16.50 2.42 1.19
C VAL A 131 -16.26 1.25 2.14
N TYR A 132 -16.84 1.27 3.34
CA TYR A 132 -16.73 0.15 4.28
C TYR A 132 -17.47 -1.08 3.77
N SER A 133 -18.70 -0.91 3.25
CA SER A 133 -19.44 -2.01 2.63
C SER A 133 -18.69 -2.61 1.43
N PHE A 134 -18.05 -1.77 0.62
CA PHE A 134 -17.19 -2.21 -0.48
C PHE A 134 -15.99 -3.05 0.02
N LEU A 135 -15.28 -2.58 1.05
CA LEU A 135 -14.15 -3.31 1.63
C LEU A 135 -14.60 -4.66 2.24
N GLU A 136 -15.77 -4.71 2.89
CA GLU A 136 -16.35 -5.95 3.41
C GLU A 136 -16.71 -6.94 2.31
N GLU A 137 -17.27 -6.47 1.18
CA GLU A 137 -17.56 -7.30 0.01
C GLU A 137 -16.27 -7.91 -0.56
N ARG A 138 -15.25 -7.07 -0.82
CA ARG A 138 -13.94 -7.53 -1.30
C ARG A 138 -13.27 -8.51 -0.33
N HIS A 139 -13.37 -8.27 0.98
CA HIS A 139 -12.87 -9.18 2.00
C HIS A 139 -13.51 -10.58 1.89
N ASN A 140 -14.83 -10.62 1.68
CA ASN A 140 -15.55 -11.88 1.52
C ASN A 140 -15.14 -12.59 0.22
N GLU A 141 -14.99 -11.88 -0.88
CA GLU A 141 -14.54 -12.45 -2.16
C GLU A 141 -13.15 -13.10 -2.05
N MET A 142 -12.18 -12.39 -1.46
CA MET A 142 -10.81 -12.88 -1.25
C MET A 142 -10.82 -14.15 -0.38
N LYS A 143 -11.62 -14.18 0.69
CA LYS A 143 -11.78 -15.37 1.55
C LYS A 143 -12.38 -16.56 0.79
N HIS A 144 -13.39 -16.33 -0.04
CA HIS A 144 -14.05 -17.41 -0.79
C HIS A 144 -13.13 -18.01 -1.85
N LYS A 145 -12.40 -17.18 -2.59
CA LYS A 145 -11.38 -17.65 -3.55
C LYS A 145 -10.34 -18.54 -2.86
N GLY A 146 -9.79 -18.09 -1.72
CA GLY A 146 -8.85 -18.89 -0.93
C GLY A 146 -9.40 -20.27 -0.54
N MET A 147 -10.67 -20.35 -0.11
CA MET A 147 -11.32 -21.62 0.23
C MET A 147 -11.57 -22.53 -0.98
N GLU A 148 -11.84 -21.96 -2.16
CA GLU A 148 -12.04 -22.73 -3.40
C GLU A 148 -10.74 -23.43 -3.83
N TYR A 149 -9.61 -22.73 -3.79
CA TYR A 149 -8.30 -23.31 -4.10
C TYR A 149 -7.92 -24.46 -3.17
N HIS A 150 -8.30 -24.39 -1.89
CA HIS A 150 -8.00 -25.46 -0.91
C HIS A 150 -8.90 -26.70 -1.05
N ARG A 151 -10.00 -26.66 -1.81
CA ARG A 151 -10.94 -27.79 -1.93
C ARG A 151 -10.52 -28.84 -2.98
N PHE A 152 -9.43 -28.61 -3.71
CA PHE A 152 -8.89 -29.55 -4.70
C PHE A 152 -7.52 -30.11 -4.27
N PRO A 153 -7.44 -31.03 -3.30
CA PRO A 153 -6.32 -31.95 -3.25
C PRO A 153 -6.53 -32.98 -4.36
N GLY A 154 -5.71 -32.89 -5.41
CA GLY A 154 -5.55 -34.00 -6.35
C GLY A 154 -4.99 -35.24 -5.67
#